data_AF-A0A8S1AXQ7-F1
#
_entry.id   AF-A0A8S1AXQ7-F1
#
_cell.length_a   1.000
_cell.length_b   1.000
_cell.length_c   1.000
_cell.angle_alpha   90.00
_cell.angle_beta   90.00
_cell.angle_gamma   90.00
#
_symmetry.space_group_name_H-M   'P 1'
#
loop_
_entity.id
_entity.type
_entity.pdbx_description
1 polymer ?
#
loop_
_entity_poly.entity_id
_entity_poly.type
_entity_poly.pdbx_seq_one_letter_code
_entity_poly.pdbx_strand_id
1 'polypeptide(L)'
;MKRTCLIETFETLQKKAKDNIAFENIGKNSTMFRNTFWYHELLGAEKSCLKEDKLKKIHYKFENGKEMVEEYNVDTQVLLRRAWKVKGKLGGEGRWEVEIGDPIPDATPRIDAGADIMESKDQPLLSRRNTRINLEWRIRNLPYPIETYSISANNDERCIIVRTTNKKYFKRLQVPELDRFNLPIEQANISSTHQFHTLIIMYKKPQMLLDMEKEWYQEISKVKPVKDVPNDCKTQ
;
A
#
# COMPACT_ATOMS: atom_id res chain seq x y z
N MET A 1 18.65 59.08 21.39
CA MET A 1 17.28 58.72 20.98
C MET A 1 17.34 57.82 19.74
N LYS A 2 17.16 56.51 19.89
CA LYS A 2 16.95 55.60 18.74
C LYS A 2 15.45 55.32 18.67
N ARG A 3 14.79 55.85 17.63
CA ARG A 3 13.39 55.53 17.31
C ARG A 3 13.38 54.14 16.67
N THR A 4 13.04 53.12 17.45
CA THR A 4 12.79 51.77 16.92
C THR A 4 11.50 51.84 16.10
N CYS A 5 11.58 51.48 14.83
CA CYS A 5 10.50 51.62 13.86
C CYS A 5 9.41 50.58 14.15
N LEU A 6 8.19 51.04 14.47
CA LEU A 6 7.01 50.21 14.78
C LEU A 6 6.60 49.26 13.63
N ILE A 7 7.15 49.47 12.43
CA ILE A 7 6.84 48.68 11.23
C ILE A 7 7.50 47.29 11.30
N GLU A 8 8.76 47.20 11.74
CA GLU A 8 9.49 45.91 11.84
C GLU A 8 8.85 44.95 12.86
N THR A 9 8.25 45.50 13.91
CA THR A 9 7.54 44.71 14.93
C THR A 9 6.22 44.13 14.42
N PHE A 10 5.55 44.81 13.48
CA PHE A 10 4.26 44.34 12.94
C PHE A 10 4.46 43.21 11.94
N GLU A 11 5.49 43.29 11.09
CA GLU A 11 5.82 42.22 10.13
C GLU A 11 6.26 40.93 10.82
N THR A 12 7.03 41.03 11.91
CA THR A 12 7.45 39.85 12.70
C THR A 12 6.29 39.18 13.44
N LEU A 13 5.30 39.95 13.92
CA LEU A 13 4.08 39.41 14.52
C LEU A 13 3.17 38.73 13.48
N GLN A 14 3.04 39.32 12.29
CA GLN A 14 2.29 38.72 11.18
C GLN A 14 2.95 37.42 10.69
N LYS A 15 4.29 37.37 10.64
CA LYS A 15 5.03 36.17 10.26
C LYS A 15 4.83 35.04 11.28
N LYS A 16 4.97 35.33 12.59
CA LYS A 16 4.69 34.34 13.65
C LYS A 16 3.24 33.85 13.65
N ALA A 17 2.27 34.72 13.39
CA ALA A 17 0.86 34.33 13.28
C ALA A 17 0.62 33.40 12.08
N LYS A 18 1.22 33.70 10.91
CA LYS A 18 1.14 32.84 9.73
C LYS A 18 1.83 31.49 9.94
N ASP A 19 2.99 31.47 10.59
CA ASP A 19 3.73 30.25 10.91
C ASP A 19 2.96 29.37 11.91
N ASN A 20 2.31 29.97 12.92
CA ASN A 20 1.46 29.25 13.87
C ASN A 20 0.18 28.70 13.21
N ILE A 21 -0.47 29.49 12.33
CA ILE A 21 -1.64 29.03 11.56
C ILE A 21 -1.24 27.91 10.59
N ALA A 22 -0.07 27.98 9.97
CA ALA A 22 0.45 26.88 9.14
C ALA A 22 0.70 25.62 9.99
N PHE A 23 1.27 25.76 11.18
CA PHE A 23 1.56 24.63 12.08
C PHE A 23 0.28 23.98 12.64
N GLU A 24 -0.73 24.76 13.03
CA GLU A 24 -2.03 24.24 13.45
C GLU A 24 -2.79 23.55 12.30
N ASN A 25 -2.71 24.09 11.08
CA ASN A 25 -3.31 23.45 9.91
C ASN A 25 -2.58 22.17 9.49
N ILE A 26 -1.25 22.11 9.65
CA ILE A 26 -0.47 20.87 9.47
C ILE A 26 -0.91 19.82 10.48
N GLY A 27 -1.08 20.19 11.76
CA GLY A 27 -1.56 19.29 12.82
C GLY A 27 -2.99 18.78 12.60
N LYS A 28 -3.90 19.63 12.13
CA LYS A 28 -5.30 19.25 11.83
C LYS A 28 -5.44 18.40 10.56
N ASN A 29 -4.66 18.66 9.52
CA ASN A 29 -4.67 17.86 8.29
C ASN A 29 -3.98 16.50 8.47
N SER A 30 -2.95 16.44 9.32
CA SER A 30 -2.19 15.20 9.56
C SER A 30 -3.07 14.07 10.10
N THR A 31 -4.12 14.34 10.87
CA THR A 31 -4.96 13.29 11.49
C THR A 31 -6.28 13.01 10.79
N MET A 32 -6.56 13.61 9.61
CA MET A 32 -7.83 13.39 8.90
C MET A 32 -8.09 11.91 8.57
N PHE A 33 -7.02 11.12 8.41
CA PHE A 33 -7.13 9.69 8.14
C PHE A 33 -7.88 8.92 9.24
N ARG A 34 -7.91 9.41 10.48
CA ARG A 34 -8.59 8.76 11.61
C ARG A 34 -10.10 8.68 11.44
N ASN A 35 -10.67 9.58 10.65
CA ASN A 35 -12.11 9.62 10.37
C ASN A 35 -12.51 8.75 9.17
N THR A 36 -11.54 8.09 8.53
CA THR A 36 -11.84 7.23 7.38
C THR A 36 -12.50 5.93 7.83
N PHE A 37 -13.44 5.45 7.02
CA PHE A 37 -14.07 4.15 7.24
C PHE A 37 -13.02 3.03 7.36
N TRP A 38 -11.98 3.10 6.53
CA TRP A 38 -10.86 2.16 6.57
C TRP A 38 -10.15 2.12 7.93
N TYR A 39 -9.82 3.28 8.50
CA TYR A 39 -9.15 3.34 9.81
C TYR A 39 -10.04 2.78 10.92
N HIS A 40 -11.35 3.07 10.88
CA HIS A 40 -12.31 2.52 11.83
C HIS A 40 -12.49 1.00 11.71
N GLU A 41 -12.59 0.46 10.49
CA GLU A 41 -12.66 -0.99 10.26
C GLU A 41 -11.42 -1.69 10.80
N LEU A 42 -10.24 -1.14 10.50
CA LEU A 42 -8.99 -1.65 11.02
C LEU A 42 -8.95 -1.61 12.55
N LEU A 43 -9.38 -0.50 13.17
CA LEU A 43 -9.39 -0.35 14.62
C LEU A 43 -10.36 -1.34 15.29
N GLY A 44 -11.57 -1.49 14.76
CA GLY A 44 -12.61 -2.38 15.29
C GLY A 44 -12.37 -3.87 15.06
N ALA A 45 -11.53 -4.25 14.09
CA ALA A 45 -11.22 -5.64 13.82
C ALA A 45 -10.55 -6.35 15.01
N GLU A 46 -10.88 -7.62 15.23
CA GLU A 46 -10.11 -8.51 16.09
C GLU A 46 -8.74 -8.76 15.45
N LYS A 47 -7.67 -8.65 16.24
CA LYS A 47 -6.29 -8.76 15.74
C LYS A 47 -5.55 -9.84 16.50
N SER A 48 -4.92 -10.75 15.75
CA SER A 48 -3.92 -11.67 16.29
C SER A 48 -2.57 -11.40 15.64
N CYS A 49 -1.50 -11.69 16.37
CA CYS A 49 -0.14 -11.40 15.94
C CYS A 49 0.72 -12.67 16.02
N LEU A 50 1.48 -12.92 14.97
CA LEU A 50 2.59 -13.86 14.94
C LEU A 50 3.87 -13.06 14.64
N LYS A 51 4.95 -13.35 15.37
CA LYS A 51 6.24 -12.69 15.14
C LYS A 51 7.30 -13.76 14.87
N GLU A 52 7.84 -13.74 13.67
CA GLU A 52 8.90 -14.63 13.20
C GLU A 52 10.12 -13.76 12.86
N ASP A 53 11.15 -13.78 13.69
CA ASP A 53 12.37 -12.98 13.54
C ASP A 53 12.11 -11.49 13.21
N LYS A 54 12.30 -11.11 11.94
CA LYS A 54 12.17 -9.76 11.39
C LYS A 54 10.82 -9.49 10.72
N LEU A 55 9.90 -10.44 10.78
CA LEU A 55 8.58 -10.38 10.18
C LEU A 55 7.51 -10.37 11.26
N LYS A 56 6.64 -9.37 11.24
CA LYS A 56 5.44 -9.30 12.07
C LYS A 56 4.22 -9.53 11.20
N LYS A 57 3.51 -10.64 11.44
CA LYS A 57 2.27 -10.99 10.74
C LYS A 57 1.09 -10.63 11.63
N ILE A 58 0.15 -9.84 11.11
CA ILE A 58 -1.09 -9.49 11.77
C ILE A 58 -2.23 -10.11 10.98
N HIS A 59 -3.05 -10.92 11.65
CA HIS A 59 -4.31 -11.40 11.09
C HIS A 59 -5.45 -10.58 11.68
N TYR A 60 -6.32 -10.12 10.79
CA TYR A 60 -7.49 -9.31 11.08
C TYR A 60 -8.73 -10.12 10.79
N LYS A 61 -9.66 -10.13 11.75
CA LYS A 61 -11.03 -10.64 11.56
C LYS A 61 -12.00 -9.48 11.77
N PHE A 62 -12.65 -9.08 10.69
CA PHE A 62 -13.59 -7.97 10.68
C PHE A 62 -14.98 -8.42 11.12
N GLU A 63 -15.80 -7.49 11.62
CA GLU A 63 -17.19 -7.76 12.05
C GLU A 63 -18.06 -8.34 10.92
N ASN A 64 -17.80 -7.95 9.68
CA ASN A 64 -18.48 -8.46 8.48
C ASN A 64 -18.03 -9.90 8.08
N GLY A 65 -17.16 -10.53 8.88
CA GLY A 65 -16.64 -11.87 8.66
C GLY A 65 -15.62 -11.98 7.51
N LYS A 66 -15.09 -10.85 7.01
CA LYS A 66 -13.90 -10.86 6.16
C LYS A 66 -12.66 -11.09 7.00
N GLU A 67 -11.63 -11.64 6.37
CA GLU A 67 -10.31 -11.80 6.99
C GLU A 67 -9.25 -11.15 6.10
N MET A 68 -8.24 -10.57 6.74
CA MET A 68 -7.07 -9.99 6.07
C MET A 68 -5.81 -10.37 6.84
N VAL A 69 -4.71 -10.59 6.13
CA VAL A 69 -3.38 -10.75 6.73
C VAL A 69 -2.47 -9.65 6.19
N GLU A 70 -1.76 -9.01 7.10
CA GLU A 70 -0.70 -8.07 6.79
C GLU A 70 0.63 -8.56 7.35
N GLU A 71 1.70 -8.31 6.61
CA GLU A 71 3.05 -8.63 7.03
C GLU A 71 3.94 -7.41 6.98
N TYR A 72 4.62 -7.15 8.08
CA TYR A 72 5.48 -6.00 8.25
C TYR A 72 6.90 -6.43 8.50
N ASN A 73 7.84 -5.72 7.87
CA ASN A 73 9.23 -5.79 8.29
C ASN A 73 9.40 -5.03 9.61
N VAL A 74 9.96 -5.67 10.63
CA VAL A 74 10.14 -5.08 11.97
C VAL A 74 11.17 -3.94 11.96
N ASP A 75 12.24 -4.07 11.16
CA ASP A 75 13.33 -3.08 11.12
C ASP A 75 12.91 -1.83 10.32
N THR A 76 12.25 -2.01 9.18
CA THR A 76 11.89 -0.90 8.29
C THR A 76 10.52 -0.32 8.53
N GLN A 77 9.63 -1.07 9.22
CA GLN A 77 8.22 -0.77 9.48
C GLN A 77 7.34 -0.74 8.22
N VAL A 78 7.87 -1.27 7.11
CA VAL A 78 7.16 -1.28 5.83
C VAL A 78 6.25 -2.50 5.74
N LEU A 79 5.02 -2.26 5.27
CA LEU A 79 4.07 -3.32 4.87
C LEU A 79 4.62 -4.05 3.64
N LEU A 80 5.02 -5.29 3.80
CA LEU A 80 5.55 -6.14 2.74
C LEU A 80 4.43 -6.85 1.97
N ARG A 81 3.40 -7.32 2.68
CA ARG A 81 2.30 -8.07 2.10
C ARG A 81 0.98 -7.71 2.76
N ARG A 82 -0.08 -7.62 1.95
CA ARG A 82 -1.47 -7.57 2.39
C ARG A 82 -2.28 -8.53 1.53
N ALA A 83 -2.99 -9.45 2.16
CA ALA A 83 -3.83 -10.43 1.48
C ALA A 83 -5.21 -10.53 2.14
N TRP A 84 -6.24 -10.71 1.33
CA TRP A 84 -7.63 -10.82 1.76
C TRP A 84 -8.16 -12.23 1.55
N LYS A 85 -8.93 -12.76 2.50
CA LYS A 85 -9.63 -14.03 2.35
C LYS A 85 -10.94 -13.80 1.63
N VAL A 86 -11.04 -14.30 0.39
CA VAL A 86 -12.21 -14.16 -0.46
C VAL A 86 -13.07 -15.41 -0.34
N LYS A 87 -14.31 -15.27 0.15
CA LYS A 87 -15.25 -16.41 0.29
C LYS A 87 -15.48 -17.07 -1.08
N GLY A 88 -15.46 -18.41 -1.12
CA GLY A 88 -15.74 -19.17 -2.33
C GLY A 88 -17.19 -19.00 -2.80
N LYS A 89 -17.42 -19.00 -4.12
CA LYS A 89 -18.76 -18.85 -4.73
C LYS A 89 -19.77 -19.95 -4.33
N LEU A 90 -19.30 -21.07 -3.78
CA LEU A 90 -20.09 -22.25 -3.43
C LEU A 90 -19.88 -22.69 -1.96
N GLY A 91 -19.53 -21.77 -1.05
CA GLY A 91 -19.40 -22.08 0.37
C GLY A 91 -18.13 -22.87 0.77
N GLY A 92 -17.23 -23.14 -0.18
CA GLY A 92 -15.89 -23.69 0.11
C GLY A 92 -14.96 -22.68 0.79
N GLU A 93 -13.85 -23.18 1.35
CA GLU A 93 -12.82 -22.35 1.97
C GLU A 93 -12.34 -21.26 1.01
N GLY A 94 -12.32 -20.03 1.51
CA GLY A 94 -11.99 -18.86 0.70
C GLY A 94 -10.52 -18.81 0.31
N ARG A 95 -10.24 -18.38 -0.93
CA ARG A 95 -8.86 -18.18 -1.42
C ARG A 95 -8.28 -16.88 -0.88
N TRP A 96 -6.96 -16.85 -0.70
CA TRP A 96 -6.25 -15.61 -0.38
C TRP A 96 -5.95 -14.83 -1.67
N GLU A 97 -6.41 -13.58 -1.73
CA GLU A 97 -6.11 -12.65 -2.80
C GLU A 97 -5.10 -11.61 -2.31
N VAL A 98 -3.93 -11.58 -2.94
CA VAL A 98 -2.83 -10.69 -2.55
C VAL A 98 -3.03 -9.31 -3.17
N GLU A 99 -3.23 -8.30 -2.33
CA GLU A 99 -3.34 -6.89 -2.73
C GLU A 99 -1.96 -6.23 -2.90
N ILE A 100 -1.02 -6.56 -2.00
CA ILE A 100 0.34 -6.02 -1.92
C ILE A 100 1.29 -7.18 -1.65
N GLY A 101 2.47 -7.15 -2.27
CA GLY A 101 3.50 -8.16 -2.08
C GLY A 101 3.52 -9.21 -3.18
N ASP A 102 4.42 -10.18 -3.02
CA ASP A 102 4.52 -11.31 -3.94
C ASP A 102 3.35 -12.29 -3.71
N PRO A 103 2.84 -12.95 -4.76
CA PRO A 103 1.75 -13.91 -4.64
C PRO A 103 2.15 -15.03 -3.66
N ILE A 104 1.17 -15.50 -2.87
CA ILE A 104 1.36 -16.65 -2.00
C ILE A 104 1.55 -17.87 -2.92
N PRO A 105 2.66 -18.62 -2.80
CA PRO A 105 2.82 -19.86 -3.55
C PRO A 105 1.68 -20.80 -3.18
N ASP A 106 0.92 -21.27 -4.18
CA ASP A 106 -0.09 -22.30 -3.95
C ASP A 106 0.65 -23.55 -3.45
N ALA A 107 0.39 -23.97 -2.20
CA ALA A 107 1.01 -25.15 -1.61
C ALA A 107 0.58 -26.45 -2.32
N THR A 108 -0.58 -26.40 -3.00
CA THR A 108 -1.07 -27.41 -3.90
C THR A 108 -0.82 -26.98 -5.34
N PRO A 109 0.09 -27.64 -6.08
CA PRO A 109 0.14 -27.46 -7.52
C PRO A 109 -1.23 -27.79 -8.09
N ARG A 110 -1.69 -26.98 -9.05
CA ARG A 110 -2.93 -27.24 -9.77
C ARG A 110 -2.78 -28.56 -10.53
N ILE A 111 -3.26 -29.66 -9.94
CA ILE A 111 -3.49 -30.93 -10.65
C ILE A 111 -4.92 -30.95 -11.24
N ASP A 112 -5.70 -29.87 -11.09
CA ASP A 112 -6.98 -29.73 -11.77
C ASP A 112 -6.82 -29.04 -13.13
N ALA A 113 -6.37 -29.85 -14.10
CA ALA A 113 -6.84 -29.92 -15.48
C ALA A 113 -5.72 -30.52 -16.34
N GLY A 114 -5.98 -31.67 -16.95
CA GLY A 114 -5.14 -32.25 -18.01
C GLY A 114 -5.11 -31.37 -19.27
N ALA A 115 -4.42 -30.23 -19.18
CA ALA A 115 -4.15 -29.32 -20.28
C ALA A 115 -2.70 -28.83 -20.18
N ASP A 116 -1.87 -29.25 -21.14
CA ASP A 116 -0.50 -28.75 -21.41
C ASP A 116 -0.45 -27.26 -21.81
N ILE A 117 -1.49 -26.49 -21.52
CA ILE A 117 -1.61 -25.09 -21.88
C ILE A 117 -1.17 -24.25 -20.68
N MET A 118 0.08 -23.80 -20.73
CA MET A 118 0.65 -22.86 -19.77
C MET A 118 0.73 -21.47 -20.37
N GLU A 119 0.57 -20.44 -19.54
CA GLU A 119 0.80 -19.07 -19.97
C GLU A 119 2.26 -18.88 -20.45
N SER A 120 2.47 -18.04 -21.47
CA SER A 120 3.81 -17.78 -22.00
C SER A 120 4.69 -17.14 -20.93
N LYS A 121 5.96 -17.57 -20.87
CA LYS A 121 6.98 -16.94 -20.01
C LYS A 121 7.20 -15.47 -20.34
N ASP A 122 6.88 -15.06 -21.56
CA ASP A 122 7.05 -13.69 -22.05
C ASP A 122 5.84 -12.79 -21.77
N GLN A 123 4.80 -13.30 -21.10
CA GLN A 123 3.66 -12.48 -20.76
C GLN A 123 4.02 -11.39 -19.72
N PRO A 124 3.46 -10.17 -19.81
CA PRO A 124 3.74 -9.14 -18.81
C PRO A 124 3.31 -9.52 -17.40
N LEU A 125 4.26 -9.55 -16.47
CA LEU A 125 4.02 -9.90 -15.07
C LEU A 125 4.05 -8.64 -14.20
N LEU A 126 2.90 -8.28 -13.62
CA LEU A 126 2.78 -7.18 -12.67
C LEU A 126 3.05 -7.67 -11.25
N SER A 127 3.89 -6.95 -10.52
CA SER A 127 4.09 -7.09 -9.08
C SER A 127 3.98 -5.74 -8.39
N ARG A 128 3.55 -5.74 -7.14
CA ARG A 128 3.33 -4.54 -6.35
C ARG A 128 4.06 -4.62 -5.03
N ARG A 129 4.78 -3.55 -4.68
CA ARG A 129 5.57 -3.46 -3.45
C ARG A 129 5.41 -2.08 -2.84
N ASN A 130 5.59 -2.02 -1.53
CA ASN A 130 5.70 -0.76 -0.82
C ASN A 130 7.14 -0.54 -0.39
N THR A 131 7.54 0.73 -0.42
CA THR A 131 8.74 1.21 0.27
C THR A 131 8.29 2.14 1.39
N ARG A 132 9.25 2.72 2.13
CA ARG A 132 8.94 3.70 3.16
C ARG A 132 8.25 4.96 2.60
N ILE A 133 8.60 5.38 1.38
CA ILE A 133 8.16 6.67 0.82
C ILE A 133 7.35 6.56 -0.48
N ASN A 134 7.37 5.40 -1.15
CA ASN A 134 6.72 5.19 -2.43
C ASN A 134 5.86 3.91 -2.43
N LEU A 135 4.78 3.95 -3.19
CA LEU A 135 4.11 2.76 -3.73
C LEU A 135 4.80 2.40 -5.05
N GLU A 136 5.09 1.13 -5.28
CA GLU A 136 5.86 0.68 -6.45
C GLU A 136 5.14 -0.44 -7.18
N TRP A 137 5.06 -0.30 -8.51
CA TRP A 137 4.64 -1.36 -9.42
C TRP A 137 5.79 -1.71 -10.35
N ARG A 138 6.08 -3.00 -10.49
CA ARG A 138 7.03 -3.51 -11.48
C ARG A 138 6.29 -4.38 -12.46
N ILE A 139 6.39 -4.03 -13.74
CA ILE A 139 5.83 -4.83 -14.83
C ILE A 139 7.00 -5.38 -15.63
N ARG A 140 7.25 -6.68 -15.48
CA ARG A 140 8.28 -7.41 -16.21
C ARG A 140 7.78 -7.80 -17.60
N ASN A 141 8.70 -8.25 -18.45
CA ASN A 141 8.45 -8.68 -19.84
C ASN A 141 7.83 -7.59 -20.71
N LEU A 142 8.31 -6.36 -20.52
CA LEU A 142 7.93 -5.20 -21.30
C LEU A 142 9.14 -4.80 -22.18
N PRO A 143 9.15 -5.17 -23.47
CA PRO A 143 10.38 -5.11 -24.28
C PRO A 143 10.65 -3.73 -24.89
N TYR A 144 9.64 -2.87 -24.98
CA TYR A 144 9.78 -1.56 -25.62
C TYR A 144 10.57 -0.60 -24.73
N PRO A 145 11.22 0.43 -25.29
CA PRO A 145 11.93 1.43 -24.50
C PRO A 145 10.96 2.40 -23.78
N ILE A 146 11.45 3.16 -22.80
CA ILE A 146 10.64 3.98 -21.89
C ILE A 146 9.70 4.95 -22.63
N GLU A 147 10.17 5.56 -23.73
CA GLU A 147 9.44 6.51 -24.56
C GLU A 147 8.20 5.92 -25.26
N THR A 148 8.11 4.60 -25.36
CA THR A 148 6.92 3.92 -25.90
C THR A 148 5.78 3.91 -24.89
N TYR A 149 6.07 4.05 -23.59
CA TYR A 149 5.08 4.00 -22.52
C TYR A 149 4.56 5.40 -22.18
N SER A 150 3.26 5.47 -21.96
CA SER A 150 2.57 6.62 -21.38
C SER A 150 1.97 6.16 -20.06
N ILE A 151 2.33 6.86 -18.98
CA ILE A 151 1.86 6.58 -17.63
C ILE A 151 1.14 7.82 -17.10
N SER A 152 -0.15 7.69 -16.87
CA SER A 152 -1.01 8.83 -16.52
C SER A 152 -1.91 8.53 -15.33
N ALA A 153 -2.06 9.49 -14.42
CA ALA A 153 -3.08 9.48 -13.38
C ALA A 153 -4.47 9.60 -14.04
N ASN A 154 -5.40 8.73 -13.66
CA ASN A 154 -6.81 8.81 -14.04
C ASN A 154 -7.66 8.83 -12.77
N ASN A 155 -8.25 9.98 -12.47
CA ASN A 155 -9.08 10.17 -11.28
C ASN A 155 -10.54 9.70 -11.49
N ASP A 156 -11.01 9.59 -12.73
CA ASP A 156 -12.36 9.08 -13.02
C ASP A 156 -12.46 7.59 -12.71
N GLU A 157 -11.44 6.83 -13.13
CA GLU A 157 -11.31 5.40 -12.86
C GLU A 157 -10.49 5.10 -11.59
N ARG A 158 -10.05 6.14 -10.87
CA ARG A 158 -9.23 6.07 -9.65
C ARG A 158 -8.02 5.12 -9.76
N CYS A 159 -7.29 5.20 -10.87
CA CYS A 159 -6.14 4.35 -11.13
C CYS A 159 -5.00 5.08 -11.87
N ILE A 160 -3.83 4.46 -11.90
CA ILE A 160 -2.76 4.86 -12.82
C ILE A 160 -2.88 4.01 -14.09
N ILE A 161 -2.99 4.67 -15.24
CA ILE A 161 -3.08 4.01 -16.54
C ILE A 161 -1.68 3.91 -17.15
N VAL A 162 -1.30 2.70 -17.53
CA VAL A 162 -0.11 2.40 -18.32
C VAL A 162 -0.56 1.97 -19.70
N ARG A 163 -0.09 2.65 -20.74
CA ARG A 163 -0.39 2.30 -22.13
C ARG A 163 0.83 2.49 -23.01
N THR A 164 0.81 1.87 -24.17
CA THR A 164 1.87 1.98 -25.19
C THR A 164 1.37 2.74 -26.42
N THR A 165 2.25 3.47 -27.09
CA THR A 165 1.92 4.21 -28.33
C THR A 165 1.49 3.27 -29.46
N ASN A 166 2.10 2.08 -29.54
CA ASN A 166 1.75 1.03 -30.49
C ASN A 166 0.51 0.20 -30.11
N LYS A 167 -0.16 0.55 -28.99
CA LYS A 167 -1.38 -0.12 -28.48
C LYS A 167 -1.22 -1.61 -28.17
N LYS A 168 0.01 -2.09 -27.95
CA LYS A 168 0.27 -3.51 -27.61
C LYS A 168 0.09 -3.83 -26.14
N TYR A 169 0.08 -2.81 -25.28
CA TYR A 169 -0.06 -2.95 -23.84
C TYR A 169 -0.94 -1.85 -23.26
N PHE A 170 -1.85 -2.26 -22.38
CA PHE A 170 -2.72 -1.40 -21.59
C PHE A 170 -2.93 -2.06 -20.22
N LYS A 171 -2.75 -1.30 -19.13
CA LYS A 171 -2.98 -1.78 -17.76
C LYS A 171 -3.46 -0.66 -16.87
N ARG A 172 -4.46 -0.96 -16.03
CA ARG A 172 -4.90 -0.12 -14.92
C ARG A 172 -4.24 -0.60 -13.64
N LEU A 173 -3.55 0.29 -12.96
CA LEU A 173 -2.93 0.05 -11.66
C LEU A 173 -3.80 0.71 -10.61
N GLN A 174 -4.52 -0.12 -9.87
CA GLN A 174 -5.35 0.35 -8.75
C GLN A 174 -4.46 0.90 -7.64
N VAL A 175 -4.93 1.95 -6.95
CA VAL A 175 -4.22 2.56 -5.81
C VAL A 175 -5.14 2.61 -4.58
N PRO A 176 -5.48 1.43 -4.00
CA PRO A 176 -6.49 1.33 -2.94
C PRO A 176 -6.21 2.19 -1.72
N GLU A 177 -4.94 2.48 -1.41
CA GLU A 177 -4.54 3.37 -0.33
C GLU A 177 -5.13 4.75 -0.53
N LEU A 178 -4.98 5.34 -1.72
CA LEU A 178 -5.55 6.66 -2.00
C LEU A 178 -7.07 6.61 -2.01
N ASP A 179 -7.66 5.52 -2.48
CA ASP A 179 -9.12 5.33 -2.47
C ASP A 179 -9.70 5.27 -1.07
N ARG A 180 -9.05 4.53 -0.16
CA ARG A 180 -9.42 4.45 1.27
C ARG A 180 -9.42 5.81 1.96
N PHE A 181 -8.55 6.71 1.51
CA PHE A 181 -8.44 8.08 2.02
C PHE A 181 -9.20 9.11 1.18
N ASN A 182 -9.90 8.68 0.13
CA ASN A 182 -10.54 9.55 -0.85
C ASN A 182 -9.59 10.64 -1.40
N LEU A 183 -8.32 10.30 -1.57
CA LEU A 183 -7.30 11.19 -2.13
C LEU A 183 -7.29 11.10 -3.65
N PRO A 184 -7.11 12.22 -4.37
CA PRO A 184 -6.86 12.19 -5.80
C PRO A 184 -5.48 11.59 -6.10
N ILE A 185 -5.34 10.98 -7.28
CA ILE A 185 -4.07 10.53 -7.83
C ILE A 185 -3.44 11.73 -8.55
N GLU A 186 -2.29 12.16 -8.06
CA GLU A 186 -1.57 13.31 -8.60
C GLU A 186 -0.50 12.87 -9.59
N GLN A 187 -0.54 13.38 -10.81
CA GLN A 187 0.45 13.07 -11.85
C GLN A 187 1.88 13.43 -11.41
N ALA A 188 2.04 14.52 -10.65
CA ALA A 188 3.33 15.00 -10.16
C ALA A 188 4.03 14.00 -9.21
N ASN A 189 3.28 13.11 -8.57
CA ASN A 189 3.83 12.09 -7.68
C ASN A 189 4.22 10.80 -8.42
N ILE A 190 3.88 10.68 -9.71
CA ILE A 190 4.22 9.54 -10.55
C ILE A 190 5.61 9.74 -11.16
N SER A 191 6.48 8.77 -10.97
CA SER A 191 7.76 8.65 -11.67
C SER A 191 7.91 7.25 -12.23
N SER A 192 8.71 7.10 -13.28
CA SER A 192 8.88 5.80 -13.93
C SER A 192 10.25 5.66 -14.57
N THR A 193 10.77 4.45 -14.54
CA THR A 193 11.99 4.05 -15.21
C THR A 193 11.79 2.72 -15.91
N HIS A 194 12.59 2.44 -16.93
CA HIS A 194 12.56 1.16 -17.64
C HIS A 194 13.98 0.62 -17.76
N GLN A 195 14.19 -0.60 -17.29
CA GLN A 195 15.48 -1.28 -17.35
C GLN A 195 15.26 -2.80 -17.38
N PHE A 196 16.07 -3.53 -18.12
CA PHE A 196 16.04 -5.00 -18.18
C PHE A 196 14.61 -5.55 -18.43
N HIS A 197 13.95 -5.04 -19.46
CA HIS A 197 12.57 -5.39 -19.83
C HIS A 197 11.54 -5.24 -18.69
N THR A 198 11.81 -4.36 -17.73
CA THR A 198 10.96 -4.10 -16.57
C THR A 198 10.64 -2.62 -16.49
N LEU A 199 9.35 -2.29 -16.58
CA LEU A 199 8.86 -0.95 -16.28
C LEU A 199 8.63 -0.84 -14.77
N ILE A 200 9.33 0.08 -14.12
CA ILE A 200 9.18 0.38 -12.70
C ILE A 200 8.42 1.71 -12.61
N ILE A 201 7.27 1.70 -11.95
CA ILE A 201 6.44 2.87 -11.71
C ILE A 201 6.41 3.09 -10.21
N MET A 202 6.79 4.30 -9.79
CA MET A 202 6.78 4.72 -8.39
C MET A 202 5.78 5.86 -8.23
N TYR A 203 4.94 5.76 -7.21
CA TYR A 203 4.08 6.83 -6.75
C TYR A 203 4.55 7.31 -5.37
N LYS A 204 4.97 8.58 -5.29
CA LYS A 204 5.38 9.20 -4.03
C LYS A 204 4.18 9.30 -3.09
N LYS A 205 4.31 8.72 -1.89
CA LYS A 205 3.22 8.72 -0.91
C LYS A 205 2.94 10.15 -0.44
N PRO A 206 1.66 10.59 -0.40
CA PRO A 206 1.30 11.86 0.19
C PRO A 206 1.53 11.81 1.70
N GLN A 207 1.76 12.96 2.33
CA GLN A 207 2.11 13.04 3.75
C GLN A 207 1.06 12.35 4.65
N MET A 208 -0.23 12.50 4.34
CA MET A 208 -1.30 11.85 5.10
C MET A 208 -1.20 10.32 5.09
N LEU A 209 -0.77 9.71 3.98
CA LEU A 209 -0.57 8.25 3.92
C LEU A 209 0.63 7.84 4.78
N LEU A 210 1.71 8.61 4.78
CA LEU A 210 2.89 8.35 5.61
C LEU A 210 2.57 8.46 7.11
N ASP A 211 1.82 9.48 7.50
CA ASP A 211 1.42 9.70 8.89
C ASP A 211 0.51 8.56 9.37
N MET A 212 -0.46 8.16 8.55
CA MET A 212 -1.33 7.02 8.83
C MET A 212 -0.55 5.72 8.96
N GLU A 213 0.34 5.39 8.02
CA GLU A 213 1.13 4.15 8.07
C GLU A 213 1.98 4.09 9.34
N LYS A 214 2.58 5.22 9.74
CA LYS A 214 3.38 5.34 10.97
C LYS A 214 2.53 5.13 12.21
N GLU A 215 1.38 5.80 12.32
CA GLU A 215 0.46 5.65 13.44
C GLU A 215 -0.10 4.23 13.51
N TRP A 216 -0.50 3.68 12.37
CA TRP A 216 -1.03 2.33 12.29
C TRP A 216 0.01 1.28 12.72
N TYR A 217 1.28 1.48 12.34
CA TYR A 217 2.37 0.62 12.82
C TYR A 217 2.52 0.67 14.35
N GLN A 218 2.30 1.83 14.98
CA GLN A 218 2.31 1.96 16.45
C GLN A 218 1.13 1.22 17.08
N GLU A 219 -0.06 1.27 16.48
CA GLU A 219 -1.23 0.52 16.96
C GLU A 219 -1.00 -0.99 16.89
N ILE A 220 -0.56 -1.52 15.74
CA ILE A 220 -0.27 -2.96 15.62
C ILE A 220 0.88 -3.39 16.53
N SER A 221 1.80 -2.49 16.88
CA SER A 221 2.90 -2.78 17.80
C SER A 221 2.42 -3.12 19.21
N LYS A 222 1.25 -2.62 19.61
CA LYS A 222 0.61 -2.93 20.90
C LYS A 222 0.02 -4.35 20.95
N VAL A 223 -0.28 -4.95 19.81
CA VAL A 223 -0.80 -6.32 19.72
C VAL A 223 0.33 -7.30 20.08
N LYS A 224 0.11 -8.04 21.18
CA LYS A 224 1.07 -9.03 21.68
C LYS A 224 1.05 -10.27 20.77
N PRO A 225 2.22 -10.87 20.46
CA PRO A 225 2.27 -12.13 19.76
C PRO A 225 1.55 -13.23 20.55
N VAL A 226 0.81 -14.09 19.85
CA VAL A 226 0.30 -15.32 20.42
C VAL A 226 1.52 -16.17 20.80
N LYS A 227 1.62 -16.59 22.06
CA LYS A 227 2.68 -17.51 22.50
C LYS A 227 2.40 -18.86 21.85
N ASP A 228 3.42 -19.45 21.23
CA ASP A 228 3.33 -20.74 20.54
C ASP A 228 2.51 -21.76 21.36
N VAL A 229 1.48 -22.31 20.72
CA VAL A 229 0.87 -23.56 21.19
C VAL A 229 1.97 -24.63 21.09
N PRO A 230 2.18 -25.47 22.13
CA PRO A 230 3.18 -26.52 22.08
C PRO A 230 3.00 -27.35 20.81
N ASN A 231 4.07 -27.48 20.04
CA ASN A 231 4.14 -28.26 18.81
C ASN A 231 4.05 -29.76 19.14
N ASP A 232 2.88 -30.24 19.55
CA ASP A 232 2.57 -31.67 19.70
C ASP A 232 2.11 -32.24 18.34
N CYS A 233 2.91 -32.03 17.29
CA CYS A 233 2.80 -32.82 16.07
C CYS A 233 3.49 -34.17 16.31
N LYS A 234 2.77 -35.11 16.93
CA LYS A 234 3.17 -36.52 16.90
C LYS A 234 2.91 -37.06 15.49
N THR A 235 3.98 -37.23 14.72
CA THR A 235 3.98 -38.08 13.54
C THR A 235 3.61 -39.51 13.97
N GLN A 236 2.53 -40.03 13.40
CA GLN A 236 2.17 -41.45 13.45
C GLN A 236 2.71 -42.14 12.21
#